data_AF-A0A3M2W2X7-F1
#
_entry.id   AF-A0A3M2W2X7-F1
#
_cell.length_a   1.000
_cell.length_b   1.000
_cell.length_c   1.000
_cell.angle_alpha   90.00
_cell.angle_beta   90.00
_cell.angle_gamma   90.00
#
_symmetry.space_group_name_H-M   'P 1'
#
loop_
_entity.id
_entity.type
_entity.pdbx_description
1 polymer ?
#
loop_
_entity_poly.entity_id
_entity_poly.type
_entity_poly.pdbx_seq_one_letter_code
_entity_poly.pdbx_strand_id
1 'polypeptide(L)'
;MGQQVFKTELELSQQRAELVIQGGDAGLVVAAKYRFYGRAYPYQYTNNVGDVQFAEAAWIGYKFNPDQQVQVGLNQVPFGLQPYFGSTFYEPLGNVIGVEDLEEIGAKYIQQSGDWYIQAGYYLRPAWQGKGTSNGETYSSVVSEADSYVTDGSNNQERNTVVLRVAKALDLGPWKSEVGISGLTSTLENRDTDDDARRNAVAVSKRRIE
;
A
#
# COMPACT_ATOMS: atom_id res chain seq x y z
N MET A 1 27.97 -18.42 2.69
CA MET A 1 28.02 -16.96 2.43
C MET A 1 26.90 -16.66 1.46
N GLY A 2 25.70 -16.41 1.98
CA GLY A 2 24.53 -16.04 1.21
C GLY A 2 24.73 -14.69 0.54
N GLN A 3 24.34 -14.61 -0.73
CA GLN A 3 24.45 -13.42 -1.55
C GLN A 3 23.54 -12.33 -0.98
N GLN A 4 24.12 -11.22 -0.53
CA GLN A 4 23.34 -10.00 -0.28
C GLN A 4 22.96 -9.41 -1.64
N VAL A 5 21.66 -9.34 -1.92
CA VAL A 5 21.16 -8.68 -3.13
C VAL A 5 20.82 -7.25 -2.75
N PHE A 6 21.62 -6.32 -3.23
CA PHE A 6 21.33 -4.89 -3.19
C PHE A 6 20.71 -4.52 -4.53
N LYS A 7 19.42 -4.19 -4.54
CA LYS A 7 18.77 -3.55 -5.69
C LYS A 7 18.48 -2.11 -5.31
N THR A 8 19.29 -1.19 -5.81
CA THR A 8 19.04 0.25 -5.73
C THR A 8 18.74 0.74 -7.14
N GLU A 9 17.57 1.33 -7.33
CA GLU A 9 17.12 1.84 -8.62
C GLU A 9 16.69 3.30 -8.45
N LEU A 10 17.38 4.20 -9.15
CA LEU A 10 17.03 5.61 -9.22
C LEU A 10 16.56 5.89 -10.64
N GLU A 11 15.27 6.17 -10.81
CA GLU A 11 14.68 6.42 -12.11
C GLU A 11 14.20 7.87 -12.19
N LEU A 12 15.08 8.72 -12.72
CA LEU A 12 14.86 10.18 -12.76
C LEU A 12 13.71 10.58 -13.69
N SER A 13 13.44 9.81 -14.76
CA SER A 13 12.29 10.02 -15.65
C SER A 13 10.94 9.83 -14.94
N GLN A 14 10.91 8.95 -13.93
CA GLN A 14 9.72 8.67 -13.13
C GLN A 14 9.68 9.40 -11.79
N GLN A 15 10.66 10.27 -11.51
CA GLN A 15 10.68 11.10 -10.30
C GLN A 15 10.51 10.24 -9.01
N ARG A 16 11.24 9.11 -9.00
CA ARG A 16 11.14 8.04 -8.01
C ARG A 16 12.53 7.54 -7.62
N ALA A 17 12.71 7.26 -6.33
CA ALA A 17 13.83 6.48 -5.81
C ALA A 17 13.29 5.19 -5.18
N GLU A 18 13.92 4.06 -5.50
CA GLU A 18 13.64 2.77 -4.90
C GLU A 18 14.92 2.13 -4.36
N LEU A 19 14.80 1.60 -3.15
CA LEU A 19 15.81 0.83 -2.48
C LEU A 19 15.19 -0.46 -1.95
N VAL A 20 15.74 -1.60 -2.39
CA VAL A 20 15.40 -2.92 -1.85
C VAL A 20 16.69 -3.63 -1.46
N ILE A 21 16.79 -3.98 -0.18
CA ILE A 21 17.92 -4.71 0.39
C ILE A 21 17.41 -6.06 0.88
N GLN A 22 18.02 -7.14 0.41
CA GLN A 22 17.71 -8.51 0.87
C GLN A 22 18.96 -9.16 1.45
N GLY A 23 18.92 -9.43 2.75
CA GLY A 23 19.96 -10.15 3.48
C GLY A 23 19.76 -11.67 3.34
N GLY A 24 20.53 -12.30 2.45
CA GLY A 24 20.36 -13.69 2.03
C GLY A 24 20.19 -14.70 3.18
N ASP A 25 21.19 -14.84 4.06
CA ASP A 25 21.19 -15.89 5.10
C ASP A 25 20.31 -15.55 6.33
N ALA A 26 19.96 -14.27 6.51
CA ALA A 26 19.27 -13.80 7.71
C ALA A 26 17.74 -13.69 7.52
N GLY A 27 17.21 -13.95 6.32
CA GLY A 27 15.78 -13.75 6.01
C GLY A 27 15.32 -12.29 6.03
N LEU A 28 16.23 -11.34 6.35
CA LEU A 28 15.92 -9.93 6.48
C LEU A 28 15.68 -9.29 5.12
N VAL A 29 14.58 -8.53 5.01
CA VAL A 29 14.25 -7.74 3.84
C VAL A 29 13.96 -6.31 4.29
N VAL A 30 14.53 -5.33 3.61
CA VAL A 30 14.22 -3.92 3.80
C VAL A 30 13.82 -3.36 2.44
N ALA A 31 12.69 -2.65 2.40
CA ALA A 31 12.25 -1.96 1.20
C ALA A 31 11.82 -0.54 1.53
N ALA A 32 12.31 0.40 0.72
CA ALA A 32 11.94 1.79 0.77
C ALA A 32 11.71 2.30 -0.65
N LYS A 33 10.58 2.97 -0.89
CA LYS A 33 10.22 3.59 -2.15
C LYS A 33 9.71 4.99 -1.86
N TYR A 34 10.30 5.97 -2.52
CA TYR A 34 10.04 7.38 -2.28
C TYR A 34 9.75 8.10 -3.60
N ARG A 35 8.73 8.96 -3.61
CA ARG A 35 8.31 9.75 -4.76
C ARG A 35 8.67 11.20 -4.52
N PHE A 36 9.20 11.87 -5.54
CA PHE A 36 9.58 13.28 -5.47
C PHE A 36 9.25 13.97 -6.79
N TYR A 37 8.15 14.72 -6.79
CA TYR A 37 7.67 15.43 -7.96
C TYR A 37 7.95 16.92 -7.92
N GLY A 38 7.97 17.54 -9.09
CA GLY A 38 8.03 18.99 -9.24
C GLY A 38 8.56 19.43 -10.60
N ARG A 39 8.29 20.69 -10.97
CA ARG A 39 8.71 21.37 -12.21
C ARG A 39 8.32 20.71 -13.54
N ALA A 40 7.60 19.60 -13.51
CA ALA A 40 7.09 18.88 -14.68
C ALA A 40 5.58 18.71 -14.55
N TYR A 41 4.87 18.54 -15.66
CA TYR A 41 3.43 18.25 -15.63
C TYR A 41 3.15 16.98 -14.81
N PRO A 42 2.12 16.95 -13.94
CA PRO A 42 1.14 18.02 -13.64
C PRO A 42 1.58 19.06 -12.60
N TYR A 43 2.77 18.92 -12.00
CA TYR A 43 3.33 19.75 -10.92
C TYR A 43 4.06 21.01 -11.39
N GLN A 44 3.66 21.61 -12.51
CA GLN A 44 4.31 22.80 -13.07
C GLN A 44 4.19 24.04 -12.19
N TYR A 45 3.26 24.04 -11.23
CA TYR A 45 3.05 25.12 -10.25
C TYR A 45 4.09 25.15 -9.12
N THR A 46 4.96 24.14 -9.04
CA THR A 46 6.04 24.05 -8.04
C THR A 46 7.33 24.72 -8.53
N ASN A 47 8.19 25.15 -7.60
CA ASN A 47 9.45 25.84 -7.93
C ASN A 47 10.63 24.87 -8.10
N ASN A 48 10.64 23.78 -7.33
CA ASN A 48 11.73 22.81 -7.25
C ASN A 48 11.22 21.37 -7.43
N VAL A 49 12.09 20.49 -7.93
CA VAL A 49 11.84 19.03 -7.86
C VAL A 49 11.85 18.61 -6.39
N GLY A 50 10.86 17.85 -5.96
CA GLY A 50 10.66 17.46 -4.56
C GLY A 50 9.84 18.45 -3.74
N ASP A 51 9.22 19.46 -4.37
CA ASP A 51 8.22 20.29 -3.71
C ASP A 51 6.93 19.52 -3.42
N VAL A 52 6.66 18.44 -4.17
CA VAL A 52 5.71 17.40 -3.80
C VAL A 52 6.49 16.12 -3.57
N GLN A 53 6.41 15.50 -2.40
CA GLN A 53 7.17 14.28 -2.11
C GLN A 53 6.57 13.49 -0.96
N PHE A 54 6.68 12.17 -1.02
CA PHE A 54 6.14 11.27 0.00
C PHE A 54 6.73 9.88 -0.13
N ALA A 55 6.69 9.12 0.97
CA ALA A 55 7.00 7.70 0.96
C ALA A 55 5.82 6.92 0.36
N GLU A 56 6.12 6.02 -0.57
CA GLU A 56 5.16 5.02 -1.04
C GLU A 56 5.27 3.74 -0.21
N ALA A 57 6.49 3.30 0.08
CA ALA A 57 6.74 2.15 0.94
C ALA A 57 7.97 2.39 1.80
N ALA A 58 7.94 1.91 3.04
CA ALA A 58 9.08 1.95 3.96
C ALA A 58 8.87 0.91 5.06
N TRP A 59 9.37 -0.30 4.83
CA TRP A 59 9.15 -1.43 5.74
C TRP A 59 10.39 -2.32 5.87
N ILE A 60 10.45 -2.98 7.03
CA ILE A 60 11.38 -4.06 7.34
C ILE A 60 10.60 -5.35 7.46
N GLY A 61 11.14 -6.45 6.97
CA GLY A 61 10.49 -7.73 6.99
C GLY A 61 11.44 -8.87 7.26
N TYR A 62 10.88 -9.99 7.69
CA TYR A 62 11.61 -11.21 7.98
C TYR A 62 10.92 -12.38 7.28
N LYS A 63 11.66 -13.07 6.41
CA LYS A 63 11.27 -14.31 5.78
C LYS A 63 11.68 -15.46 6.69
N PHE A 64 10.70 -16.12 7.31
CA PHE A 64 10.94 -17.29 8.15
C PHE A 64 11.37 -18.50 7.31
N ASN A 65 10.81 -18.61 6.10
CA ASN A 65 11.11 -19.59 5.07
C ASN A 65 10.56 -19.06 3.73
N PRO A 66 10.67 -19.80 2.60
CA PRO A 66 10.15 -19.36 1.31
C PRO A 66 8.65 -19.03 1.29
N ASP A 67 7.89 -19.62 2.21
CA ASP A 67 6.43 -19.55 2.25
C ASP A 67 5.89 -18.57 3.30
N GLN A 68 6.73 -18.05 4.20
CA GLN A 68 6.31 -17.26 5.35
C GLN A 68 7.11 -15.97 5.49
N GLN A 69 6.41 -14.84 5.55
CA GLN A 69 7.01 -13.53 5.76
C GLN A 69 6.17 -12.64 6.67
N VAL A 70 6.85 -11.87 7.52
CA VAL A 70 6.26 -10.70 8.17
C VAL A 70 6.88 -9.42 7.60
N GLN A 71 6.08 -8.37 7.47
CA GLN A 71 6.50 -7.02 7.10
C GLN A 71 5.96 -6.04 8.15
N VAL A 72 6.79 -5.08 8.58
CA VAL A 72 6.45 -4.06 9.56
C VAL A 72 6.91 -2.70 9.05
N GLY A 73 6.04 -1.69 9.12
CA GLY A 73 6.26 -0.34 8.61
C GLY A 73 5.18 0.08 7.61
N LEU A 74 5.48 1.08 6.79
CA LEU A 74 4.61 1.53 5.72
C LEU A 74 4.62 0.50 4.59
N ASN A 75 3.55 -0.28 4.47
CA ASN A 75 3.43 -1.33 3.46
C ASN A 75 1.99 -1.45 2.94
N GLN A 76 1.86 -2.04 1.76
CA GLN A 76 0.57 -2.23 1.09
C GLN A 76 -0.37 -3.14 1.90
N VAL A 77 -1.59 -2.67 2.10
CA VAL A 77 -2.72 -3.38 2.72
C VAL A 77 -3.19 -4.50 1.77
N PRO A 78 -3.21 -5.78 2.20
CA PRO A 78 -3.52 -6.90 1.32
C PRO A 78 -5.03 -7.04 1.08
N PHE A 79 -5.58 -6.25 0.17
CA PHE A 79 -7.01 -6.29 -0.19
C PHE A 79 -7.19 -6.53 -1.70
N GLY A 80 -8.23 -7.29 -2.06
CA GLY A 80 -8.66 -7.51 -3.45
C GLY A 80 -7.62 -8.16 -4.36
N LEU A 81 -7.30 -7.51 -5.47
CA LEU A 81 -6.26 -7.97 -6.41
C LEU A 81 -4.89 -7.46 -5.96
N GLN A 82 -3.89 -8.33 -5.98
CA GLN A 82 -2.54 -8.05 -5.48
C GLN A 82 -1.49 -8.49 -6.50
N PRO A 83 -0.35 -7.78 -6.68
CA PRO A 83 0.02 -6.55 -5.99
C PRO A 83 -0.69 -5.29 -6.51
N TYR A 84 -1.39 -5.38 -7.65
CA TYR A 84 -2.10 -4.24 -8.22
C TYR A 84 -3.47 -4.69 -8.76
N PHE A 85 -4.48 -3.82 -8.73
CA PHE A 85 -5.73 -4.07 -9.46
C PHE A 85 -5.57 -3.70 -10.93
N GLY A 86 -4.81 -2.65 -11.23
CA GLY A 86 -4.39 -2.28 -12.57
C GLY A 86 -3.06 -1.53 -12.59
N SER A 87 -2.67 -1.05 -13.76
CA SER A 87 -1.50 -0.18 -13.93
C SER A 87 -1.79 0.92 -14.96
N THR A 88 -3.06 1.33 -15.04
CA THR A 88 -3.56 2.27 -16.05
C THR A 88 -3.49 3.70 -15.52
N PHE A 89 -3.11 4.65 -16.36
CA PHE A 89 -3.05 6.08 -15.99
C PHE A 89 -4.35 6.64 -15.39
N TYR A 90 -5.52 6.10 -15.77
CA TYR A 90 -6.81 6.59 -15.29
C TYR A 90 -7.24 6.04 -13.93
N GLU A 91 -6.45 5.14 -13.36
CA GLU A 91 -6.73 4.34 -12.18
C GLU A 91 -8.03 3.50 -12.26
N PRO A 92 -8.08 2.29 -11.69
CA PRO A 92 -9.31 1.51 -11.62
C PRO A 92 -10.31 2.08 -10.60
N LEU A 93 -11.53 1.53 -10.62
CA LEU A 93 -12.56 1.81 -9.59
C LEU A 93 -12.05 1.56 -8.16
N GLY A 94 -11.08 0.66 -7.98
CA GLY A 94 -10.46 0.36 -6.69
C GLY A 94 -9.83 1.59 -6.04
N ASN A 95 -9.13 2.41 -6.83
CA ASN A 95 -8.50 3.64 -6.35
C ASN A 95 -9.55 4.67 -5.90
N VAL A 96 -10.63 4.83 -6.68
CA VAL A 96 -11.72 5.78 -6.40
C VAL A 96 -12.44 5.47 -5.07
N ILE A 97 -12.57 4.18 -4.72
CA ILE A 97 -13.21 3.75 -3.46
C ILE A 97 -12.20 3.52 -2.32
N GLY A 98 -10.92 3.84 -2.54
CA GLY A 98 -9.85 3.81 -1.53
C GLY A 98 -9.32 2.41 -1.17
N VAL A 99 -9.43 1.41 -2.05
CA VAL A 99 -9.00 0.02 -1.76
C VAL A 99 -7.83 -0.46 -2.62
N GLU A 100 -7.30 0.41 -3.47
CA GLU A 100 -6.13 0.22 -4.33
C GLU A 100 -5.12 1.34 -4.04
N ASP A 101 -3.83 1.08 -4.22
CA ASP A 101 -2.76 1.97 -3.72
C ASP A 101 -3.01 2.36 -2.26
N LEU A 102 -3.30 1.35 -1.45
CA LEU A 102 -3.58 1.48 -0.03
C LEU A 102 -2.37 0.97 0.76
N GLU A 103 -1.53 1.88 1.23
CA GLU A 103 -0.36 1.66 2.06
C GLU A 103 -0.58 2.33 3.40
N GLU A 104 -0.48 1.54 4.47
CA GLU A 104 -0.68 2.02 5.83
C GLU A 104 0.51 1.59 6.69
N ILE A 105 0.62 2.19 7.87
CA ILE A 105 1.68 1.89 8.83
C ILE A 105 1.19 0.78 9.76
N GLY A 106 1.80 -0.39 9.65
CA GLY A 106 1.34 -1.56 10.37
C GLY A 106 2.23 -2.77 10.23
N ALA A 107 1.66 -3.92 10.54
CA ALA A 107 2.26 -5.22 10.37
C ALA A 107 1.40 -6.08 9.43
N LYS A 108 2.06 -6.81 8.53
CA LYS A 108 1.46 -7.73 7.58
C LYS A 108 2.15 -9.08 7.66
N TYR A 109 1.36 -10.14 7.76
CA TYR A 109 1.82 -11.51 7.66
C TYR A 109 1.38 -12.12 6.33
N ILE A 110 2.26 -12.91 5.73
CA ILE A 110 2.07 -13.58 4.45
C ILE A 110 2.41 -15.06 4.63
N GLN A 111 1.50 -15.93 4.17
CA GLN A 111 1.65 -17.38 4.16
C GLN A 111 1.25 -17.94 2.79
N GLN A 112 2.17 -18.67 2.15
CA GLN A 112 1.88 -19.60 1.07
C GLN A 112 1.68 -21.01 1.66
N SER A 113 0.64 -21.74 1.25
CA SER A 113 0.42 -23.13 1.67
C SER A 113 -0.17 -23.94 0.52
N GLY A 114 0.70 -24.66 -0.20
CA GLY A 114 0.32 -25.30 -1.46
C GLY A 114 -0.20 -24.24 -2.45
N ASP A 115 -1.43 -24.39 -2.91
CA ASP A 115 -2.08 -23.42 -3.81
C ASP A 115 -2.71 -22.22 -3.10
N TRP A 116 -2.69 -22.18 -1.76
CA TRP A 116 -3.31 -21.11 -0.98
C TRP A 116 -2.32 -20.00 -0.68
N TYR A 117 -2.79 -18.76 -0.80
CA TYR A 117 -2.07 -17.55 -0.43
C TYR A 117 -2.91 -16.76 0.57
N ILE A 118 -2.43 -16.66 1.81
CA ILE A 118 -3.13 -16.01 2.92
C ILE A 118 -2.31 -14.81 3.36
N GLN A 119 -2.98 -13.68 3.51
CA GLN A 119 -2.39 -12.44 3.98
C GLN A 119 -3.27 -11.83 5.04
N ALA A 120 -2.69 -11.47 6.17
CA ALA A 120 -3.39 -10.80 7.26
C ALA A 120 -2.60 -9.55 7.66
N GLY A 121 -3.31 -8.45 7.90
CA GLY A 121 -2.70 -7.17 8.24
C GLY A 121 -3.42 -6.48 9.39
N TYR A 122 -2.63 -5.81 10.21
CA TYR A 122 -3.11 -4.87 11.22
C TYR A 122 -2.32 -3.57 11.10
N TYR A 123 -3.03 -2.47 10.87
CA TYR A 123 -2.45 -1.17 10.62
C TYR A 123 -2.96 -0.16 11.62
N LEU A 124 -2.04 0.59 12.21
CA LEU A 124 -2.34 1.52 13.29
C LEU A 124 -2.91 2.82 12.76
N ARG A 125 -2.45 3.25 11.58
CA ARG A 125 -2.75 4.53 10.97
C ARG A 125 -2.43 4.54 9.48
N PRO A 126 -3.02 5.48 8.72
CA PRO A 126 -2.60 5.86 7.38
C PRO A 126 -1.11 6.16 7.26
N ALA A 127 -0.65 6.15 6.00
CA ALA A 127 0.68 6.58 5.60
C ALA A 127 1.06 7.95 6.18
N TRP A 128 2.37 8.17 6.33
CA TRP A 128 2.86 9.49 6.71
C TRP A 128 2.53 10.52 5.64
N GLN A 129 2.12 11.70 6.10
CA GLN A 129 2.06 12.89 5.27
C GLN A 129 3.50 13.28 4.89
N GLY A 130 3.68 13.61 3.62
CA GLY A 130 4.95 14.01 3.05
C GLY A 130 5.08 15.53 2.99
N LYS A 131 5.28 16.06 1.79
CA LYS A 131 5.27 17.49 1.48
C LYS A 131 4.43 17.71 0.23
N GLY A 132 3.57 18.71 0.27
CA GLY A 132 2.64 19.08 -0.79
C GLY A 132 1.95 20.41 -0.47
N THR A 133 0.82 20.65 -1.14
CA THR A 133 0.06 21.92 -1.03
C THR A 133 -1.31 21.75 -0.38
N SER A 134 -1.63 20.55 0.08
CA SER A 134 -2.93 20.11 0.60
C SER A 134 -2.68 19.01 1.62
N ASN A 135 -3.61 18.85 2.56
CA ASN A 135 -3.74 17.61 3.32
C ASN A 135 -3.98 16.43 2.35
N GLY A 136 -3.49 15.24 2.71
CA GLY A 136 -3.48 14.08 1.80
C GLY A 136 -2.22 13.99 0.93
N GLU A 137 -1.12 14.60 1.38
CA GLU A 137 0.21 14.58 0.75
C GLU A 137 0.90 13.21 0.92
N THR A 138 0.26 12.15 0.43
CA THR A 138 0.72 10.77 0.53
C THR A 138 0.45 9.99 -0.76
N TYR A 139 1.17 8.88 -0.97
CA TYR A 139 0.90 8.01 -2.11
C TYR A 139 -0.43 7.26 -1.95
N SER A 140 -0.84 7.03 -0.71
CA SER A 140 -1.91 6.11 -0.40
C SER A 140 -3.32 6.71 -0.53
N SER A 141 -4.29 5.91 -0.99
CA SER A 141 -5.71 6.23 -1.07
C SER A 141 -6.44 6.15 0.29
N VAL A 142 -5.98 6.93 1.26
CA VAL A 142 -6.47 6.96 2.64
C VAL A 142 -7.45 8.10 2.91
N VAL A 143 -8.29 7.94 3.93
CA VAL A 143 -9.08 9.05 4.48
C VAL A 143 -8.11 10.09 5.06
N SER A 144 -8.25 11.34 4.60
CA SER A 144 -7.47 12.47 5.08
C SER A 144 -8.39 13.58 5.58
N GLU A 145 -7.88 14.34 6.53
CA GLU A 145 -8.50 15.59 6.96
C GLU A 145 -8.54 16.57 5.79
N ALA A 146 -9.64 17.32 5.67
CA ALA A 146 -9.75 18.37 4.68
C ALA A 146 -8.80 19.52 5.04
N ASP A 147 -8.38 20.29 4.03
CA ASP A 147 -7.65 21.52 4.30
C ASP A 147 -8.51 22.53 5.07
N SER A 148 -7.85 23.36 5.89
CA SER A 148 -8.50 24.40 6.69
C SER A 148 -9.35 25.42 5.88
N TYR A 149 -9.08 25.57 4.58
CA TYR A 149 -9.84 26.45 3.70
C TYR A 149 -11.08 25.80 3.07
N VAL A 150 -11.27 24.48 3.24
CA VAL A 150 -12.44 23.75 2.76
C VAL A 150 -13.58 23.96 3.75
N THR A 151 -14.61 24.69 3.34
CA THR A 151 -15.82 24.88 4.14
C THR A 151 -16.53 23.53 4.33
N ASP A 152 -16.95 23.24 5.56
CA ASP A 152 -17.57 21.96 5.95
C ASP A 152 -16.70 20.73 5.59
N GLY A 153 -15.38 20.91 5.63
CA GLY A 153 -14.42 19.84 5.38
C GLY A 153 -14.44 18.77 6.49
N SER A 154 -14.18 17.52 6.10
CA SER A 154 -14.05 16.40 7.03
C SER A 154 -12.81 16.55 7.92
N ASN A 155 -12.96 16.35 9.22
CA ASN A 155 -11.85 16.22 10.17
C ASN A 155 -11.75 14.77 10.70
N ASN A 156 -11.72 13.80 9.77
CA ASN A 156 -11.68 12.39 10.09
C ASN A 156 -10.27 11.82 9.97
N GLN A 157 -9.89 10.98 10.93
CA GLN A 157 -8.67 10.19 10.88
C GLN A 157 -8.97 8.69 10.95
N GLU A 158 -8.43 7.93 9.99
CA GLU A 158 -8.50 6.47 10.02
C GLU A 158 -7.47 5.87 11.00
N ARG A 159 -7.87 4.82 11.71
CA ARG A 159 -7.01 4.06 12.63
C ARG A 159 -7.47 2.62 12.78
N ASN A 160 -6.55 1.76 13.22
CA ASN A 160 -6.81 0.36 13.57
C ASN A 160 -7.48 -0.44 12.43
N THR A 161 -6.89 -0.40 11.23
CA THR A 161 -7.33 -1.16 10.07
C THR A 161 -6.93 -2.62 10.21
N VAL A 162 -7.91 -3.52 10.17
CA VAL A 162 -7.73 -4.97 10.12
C VAL A 162 -8.11 -5.45 8.74
N VAL A 163 -7.27 -6.30 8.15
CA VAL A 163 -7.52 -6.87 6.82
C VAL A 163 -7.14 -8.35 6.77
N LEU A 164 -7.96 -9.12 6.07
CA LEU A 164 -7.67 -10.51 5.72
C LEU A 164 -7.93 -10.71 4.23
N ARG A 165 -6.99 -11.37 3.56
CA ARG A 165 -7.14 -11.85 2.20
C ARG A 165 -6.75 -13.31 2.12
N VAL A 166 -7.60 -14.09 1.47
CA VAL A 166 -7.37 -15.51 1.17
C VAL A 166 -7.57 -15.69 -0.32
N ALA A 167 -6.55 -16.21 -0.99
CA ALA A 167 -6.58 -16.53 -2.40
C ALA A 167 -6.13 -17.96 -2.66
N LYS A 168 -6.57 -18.52 -3.78
CA LYS A 168 -6.21 -19.86 -4.22
C LYS A 168 -5.83 -19.84 -5.69
N ALA A 169 -4.66 -20.38 -6.00
CA ALA A 169 -4.26 -20.71 -7.35
C ALA A 169 -5.04 -21.94 -7.84
N LEU A 170 -5.52 -21.87 -9.07
CA LEU A 170 -6.27 -22.91 -9.75
C LEU A 170 -5.52 -23.27 -11.02
N ASP A 171 -5.16 -24.55 -11.14
CA ASP A 171 -4.70 -25.14 -12.39
C ASP A 171 -5.93 -25.73 -13.11
N LEU A 172 -6.33 -25.07 -14.20
CA LEU A 172 -7.45 -25.49 -15.05
C LEU A 172 -6.93 -25.98 -16.42
N GLY A 173 -5.73 -26.56 -16.44
CA GLY A 173 -5.05 -27.05 -17.66
C GLY A 173 -4.38 -25.90 -18.41
N PRO A 174 -4.82 -25.54 -19.63
CA PRO A 174 -4.20 -24.44 -20.38
C PRO A 174 -4.41 -23.05 -19.76
N TRP A 175 -5.21 -22.96 -18.70
CA TRP A 175 -5.51 -21.73 -17.98
C TRP A 175 -5.16 -21.88 -16.52
N LYS A 176 -4.21 -21.08 -16.04
CA LYS A 176 -4.03 -20.89 -14.60
C LYS A 176 -4.76 -19.63 -14.17
N SER A 177 -5.40 -19.67 -13.01
CA SER A 177 -6.12 -18.53 -12.46
C SER A 177 -5.95 -18.45 -10.96
N GLU A 178 -6.15 -17.27 -10.39
CA GLU A 178 -6.27 -17.09 -8.96
C GLU A 178 -7.68 -16.58 -8.66
N VAL A 179 -8.31 -17.15 -7.64
CA VAL A 179 -9.56 -16.63 -7.07
C VAL A 179 -9.31 -16.24 -5.62
N GLY A 180 -9.93 -15.18 -5.15
CA GLY A 180 -9.73 -14.71 -3.79
C GLY A 180 -10.93 -14.00 -3.18
N ILE A 181 -10.90 -13.92 -1.86
CA ILE A 181 -11.80 -13.14 -1.03
C ILE A 181 -10.98 -12.26 -0.09
N SER A 182 -11.43 -11.03 0.14
CA SER A 182 -10.82 -10.14 1.12
C SER A 182 -11.86 -9.36 1.90
N GLY A 183 -11.54 -9.04 3.15
CA GLY A 183 -12.32 -8.18 4.03
C GLY A 183 -11.41 -7.19 4.75
N LEU A 184 -11.88 -5.96 4.90
CA LEU A 184 -11.21 -4.87 5.60
C LEU A 184 -12.20 -4.19 6.55
N THR A 185 -11.75 -3.83 7.74
CA THR A 185 -12.49 -2.97 8.67
C THR A 185 -11.54 -2.01 9.39
N SER A 186 -11.93 -0.76 9.59
CA SER A 186 -11.16 0.26 10.30
C SER A 186 -12.06 1.17 11.13
N THR A 187 -11.45 1.97 11.99
CA THR A 187 -12.12 3.01 12.78
C THR A 187 -11.85 4.37 12.12
N LEU A 188 -12.88 5.19 11.97
CA LEU A 188 -12.78 6.57 11.51
C LEU A 188 -13.13 7.48 12.68
N GLU A 189 -12.14 8.07 13.32
CA GLU A 189 -12.33 9.04 14.39
C GLU A 189 -12.67 10.40 13.79
N ASN A 190 -13.81 10.97 14.20
CA ASN A 190 -14.17 12.33 13.86
C ASN A 190 -13.65 13.29 14.93
N ARG A 191 -12.64 14.10 14.60
CA ARG A 191 -11.99 14.99 15.56
C ARG A 191 -12.77 16.25 15.90
N ASP A 192 -13.87 16.53 15.21
CA ASP A 192 -14.76 17.64 15.57
C ASP A 192 -15.75 17.24 16.68
N THR A 193 -16.12 15.96 16.72
CA THR A 193 -17.17 15.43 17.62
C THR A 193 -16.66 14.44 18.66
N ASP A 194 -15.44 13.91 18.48
CA ASP A 194 -14.87 12.79 19.26
C ASP A 194 -15.63 11.46 19.09
N ASP A 195 -16.50 11.37 18.07
CA ASP A 195 -17.24 10.15 17.74
C ASP A 195 -16.45 9.24 16.79
N ASP A 196 -16.60 7.92 16.96
CA ASP A 196 -16.01 6.90 16.10
C ASP A 196 -17.02 6.32 15.10
N ALA A 197 -16.69 6.38 13.82
CA ALA A 197 -17.36 5.65 12.75
C ALA A 197 -16.54 4.42 12.30
N ARG A 198 -17.09 3.63 11.38
CA ARG A 198 -16.45 2.42 10.83
C ARG A 198 -16.43 2.46 9.31
N ARG A 199 -15.29 2.10 8.73
CA ARG A 199 -15.18 1.77 7.30
C ARG A 199 -15.04 0.26 7.17
N ASN A 200 -15.84 -0.33 6.29
CA ASN A 200 -15.84 -1.77 6.02
C ASN A 200 -15.84 -1.99 4.51
N ALA A 201 -15.04 -2.94 4.04
CA ALA A 201 -15.02 -3.35 2.64
C ALA A 201 -14.89 -4.86 2.52
N VAL A 202 -15.54 -5.44 1.51
CA VAL A 202 -15.42 -6.85 1.14
C VAL A 202 -15.28 -6.97 -0.37
N ALA A 203 -14.48 -7.93 -0.83
CA ALA A 203 -14.30 -8.16 -2.26
C ALA A 203 -14.14 -9.65 -2.56
N VAL A 204 -14.59 -10.04 -3.76
CA VAL A 204 -14.28 -11.30 -4.41
C VAL A 204 -13.52 -10.96 -5.68
N SER A 205 -12.40 -11.63 -5.92
CA SER A 205 -11.53 -11.33 -7.05
C SER A 205 -11.20 -12.59 -7.84
N LYS A 206 -10.98 -12.41 -9.15
CA LYS A 206 -10.44 -13.42 -10.05
C LYS A 206 -9.44 -12.76 -10.99
N ARG A 207 -8.29 -13.39 -11.18
CA ARG A 207 -7.32 -13.00 -12.21
C ARG A 207 -6.74 -14.22 -12.91
N ARG A 208 -6.24 -14.02 -14.13
CA ARG A 208 -5.39 -15.01 -14.80
C ARG A 208 -3.99 -14.91 -14.20
N ILE A 209 -3.34 -16.06 -14.03
CA ILE A 209 -1.92 -16.15 -13.68
C ILE A 209 -1.24 -16.91 -14.83
N GLU A 210 -0.09 -16.45 -15.29
CA GLU A 210 0.65 -17.04 -16.42
C GLU A 210 1.65 -18.10 -15.94
#